data_AF-A0A9D5LL52-F1
#
_entry.id   AF-A0A9D5LL52-F1
#
_cell.length_a   1.000
_cell.length_b   1.000
_cell.length_c   1.000
_cell.angle_alpha   90.00
_cell.angle_beta   90.00
_cell.angle_gamma   90.00
#
_symmetry.space_group_name_H-M   'P 1'
#
loop_
_entity.id
_entity.type
_entity.pdbx_description
1 polymer ?
#
loop_
_entity_poly.entity_id
_entity_poly.type
_entity_poly.pdbx_seq_one_letter_code
_entity_poly.pdbx_strand_id
1 'polypeptide(L)' 'MLPNKKQKWELLVIDEAQNIKNTATAQTKAINSIPAMSHIAMSGTPVENRLSE' A
#
# COMPACT_ATOMS: atom_id res chain seq x y z
N MET A 1 -3.25 -3.14 -17.05
CA MET A 1 -4.70 -2.87 -16.99
C MET A 1 -5.06 -2.76 -15.51
N LEU A 2 -5.34 -1.56 -15.01
CA LEU A 2 -5.72 -1.39 -13.60
C LEU A 2 -7.14 -1.96 -13.41
N PRO A 3 -7.41 -2.74 -12.35
CA PRO A 3 -8.71 -3.37 -12.13
C PRO A 3 -9.82 -2.32 -12.04
N ASN A 4 -10.98 -2.64 -12.62
CA ASN A 4 -12.18 -1.83 -12.64
C ASN A 4 -12.52 -1.31 -11.23
N LYS A 5 -12.67 0.01 -11.08
CA LYS A 5 -12.99 0.77 -9.84
C LYS A 5 -14.36 0.43 -9.18
N LYS A 6 -14.98 -0.71 -9.50
CA LYS A 6 -16.34 -1.08 -9.05
C LYS A 6 -16.38 -2.20 -7.98
N GLN A 7 -15.24 -2.78 -7.61
CA GLN A 7 -15.20 -3.73 -6.48
C GLN A 7 -14.78 -3.00 -5.20
N LYS A 8 -15.66 -3.04 -4.19
CA LYS A 8 -15.31 -2.66 -2.83
C LYS A 8 -14.53 -3.82 -2.22
N TRP A 9 -13.25 -3.60 -1.94
CA TRP A 9 -12.45 -4.59 -1.21
C TRP A 9 -12.71 -4.42 0.29
N GLU A 10 -12.86 -5.52 1.01
CA GLU A 10 -12.92 -5.46 2.47
C GLU A 10 -11.52 -5.34 3.06
N LEU A 11 -10.55 -6.06 2.46
CA LEU A 11 -9.18 -6.13 2.93
C LEU A 11 -8.20 -6.03 1.76
N LEU A 12 -7.22 -5.13 1.89
CA LEU A 12 -6.03 -5.07 1.04
C LEU A 12 -4.82 -5.57 1.83
N VAL A 13 -4.15 -6.61 1.33
CA VAL A 13 -2.92 -7.14 1.91
C VAL A 13 -1.75 -6.81 0.98
N ILE A 14 -0.71 -6.20 1.53
CA ILE A 14 0.47 -5.77 0.80
C ILE A 14 1.66 -6.55 1.35
N ASP A 15 2.29 -7.34 0.49
CA ASP A 15 3.55 -8.03 0.79
C ASP A 15 4.74 -7.16 0.38
N GLU A 16 5.88 -7.36 1.03
CA GLU A 16 7.08 -6.53 0.89
C GLU A 16 6.80 -5.03 1.05
N ALA A 17 6.06 -4.67 2.10
CA ALA A 17 5.58 -3.31 2.35
C ALA A 17 6.69 -2.26 2.53
N GLN A 18 7.94 -2.66 2.78
CA GLN A 18 9.09 -1.76 2.77
C GLN A 18 9.28 -1.07 1.41
N ASN A 19 8.83 -1.69 0.31
CA ASN A 19 8.93 -1.11 -1.03
C ASN A 19 8.01 0.10 -1.22
N ILE A 20 6.97 0.25 -0.38
CA ILE A 20 5.96 1.29 -0.52
C ILE A 20 6.11 2.42 0.50
N LYS A 21 7.25 2.46 1.22
CA LYS A 21 7.52 3.44 2.29
C LYS A 21 7.46 4.90 1.84
N ASN A 22 7.73 5.17 0.56
CA ASN A 22 7.71 6.53 0.02
C ASN A 22 6.38 6.80 -0.70
N THR A 23 5.56 7.64 -0.08
CA THR A 23 4.22 8.04 -0.56
C THR A 23 4.23 8.76 -1.90
N ALA A 24 5.35 9.37 -2.30
CA ALA A 24 5.47 10.07 -3.58
C ALA A 24 5.63 9.11 -4.79
N THR A 25 6.01 7.86 -4.55
CA THR A 25 6.28 6.89 -5.62
C THR A 25 5.00 6.50 -6.36
N ALA A 26 5.13 6.15 -7.64
CA ALA A 26 3.99 5.69 -8.44
C ALA A 26 3.35 4.41 -7.88
N GLN A 27 4.15 3.53 -7.28
CA GLN A 27 3.67 2.28 -6.66
C GLN A 27 2.79 2.57 -5.44
N THR A 28 3.26 3.40 -4.50
CA THR A 28 2.47 3.77 -3.32
C THR A 28 1.20 4.52 -3.71
N LYS A 29 1.26 5.40 -4.72
CA LYS A 29 0.07 6.06 -5.26
C LYS A 29 -0.93 5.09 -5.88
N ALA A 30 -0.46 4.07 -6.60
CA ALA A 30 -1.32 3.06 -7.19
C ALA A 30 -2.01 2.20 -6.12
N ILE A 31 -1.27 1.78 -5.08
CA ILE A 31 -1.81 1.02 -3.95
C ILE A 31 -2.85 1.84 -3.18
N ASN A 32 -2.53 3.10 -2.86
CA ASN A 32 -3.46 4.01 -2.17
C ASN A 32 -4.71 4.34 -2.99
N SER A 33 -4.71 4.07 -4.31
CA SER A 33 -5.88 4.27 -5.18
C SER A 33 -6.87 3.10 -5.15
N ILE A 34 -6.51 1.99 -4.52
CA ILE A 34 -7.36 0.79 -4.38
C ILE A 34 -8.30 1.01 -3.18
N PRO A 35 -9.63 1.07 -3.39
CA PRO A 35 -10.57 1.26 -2.29
C PRO A 35 -10.70 -0.04 -1.47
N ALA A 36 -10.29 0.01 -0.20
CA ALA A 36 -10.47 -1.09 0.76
C ALA A 36 -10.89 -0.58 2.16
N MET A 37 -11.68 -1.36 2.90
CA MET A 37 -12.07 -1.01 4.28
C MET A 37 -10.92 -1.18 5.28
N SER A 38 -10.04 -2.14 5.06
CA SER A 38 -8.91 -2.44 5.93
C SER A 38 -7.66 -2.73 5.12
N HIS A 39 -6.51 -2.41 5.68
CA HIS A 39 -5.20 -2.57 5.04
C HIS A 39 -4.26 -3.31 5.99
N ILE A 40 -3.61 -4.37 5.50
CA ILE A 40 -2.55 -5.09 6.20
C ILE A 40 -1.29 -4.96 5.35
N ALA A 41 -0.24 -4.43 5.95
CA ALA A 41 1.08 -4.32 5.35
C ALA A 41 2.02 -5.32 6.03
N MET A 42 2.61 -6.23 5.25
CA MET A 42 3.54 -7.25 5.73
C MET A 42 4.90 -7.04 5.07
N SER A 43 5.96 -7.30 5.82
CA SER A 43 7.33 -7.22 5.33
C SER A 43 8.20 -8.17 6.14
N GLY A 44 9.09 -8.89 5.45
CA GLY A 44 10.15 -9.68 6.10
C GLY A 44 11.28 -8.82 6.66
N THR A 45 11.29 -7.52 6.38
CA THR A 45 12.34 -6.59 6.79
C THR A 45 11.76 -5.38 7.52
N PRO A 46 12.50 -4.78 8.47
CA PRO A 46 12.04 -3.56 9.14
C PRO A 46 11.78 -2.44 8.14
N VAL A 47 10.61 -1.81 8.24
CA VAL A 47 10.33 -0.54 7.55
C VAL A 47 10.94 0.55 8.41
N GLU A 48 12.04 1.15 7.96
CA GLU A 48 12.65 2.28 8.67
C GLU A 48 11.68 3.48 8.70
N ASN A 49 11.17 3.80 9.88
CA ASN A 49 10.42 5.03 10.11
C ASN A 49 11.40 6.20 10.14
N ARG A 50 11.39 7.05 9.11
CA ARG A 50 11.97 8.39 9.23
C ARG A 50 10.94 9.27 9.94
N LEU A 51 11.05 9.37 11.27
CA LEU A 51 10.23 10.23 12.12
C LEU A 51 10.50 11.75 11.91
N SER A 52 10.84 12.16 10.68
CA SER A 52 11.43 13.47 10.38
C SER A 52 10.77 14.20 9.21
N GLU A 53 9.58 13.79 8.78
CA GLU A 53 8.68 14.57 7.93
C GLU A 53 7.27 14.58 8.51
#